data_AF-A0A3M4QGW0-F1
#
_entry.id   AF-A0A3M4QGW0-F1
#
_cell.length_a   1.000
_cell.length_b   1.000
_cell.length_c   1.000
_cell.angle_alpha   90.00
_cell.angle_beta   90.00
_cell.angle_gamma   90.00
#
_symmetry.space_group_name_H-M   'P 1'
#
loop_
_entity.id
_entity.type
_entity.pdbx_description
1 polymer ?
#
loop_
_entity_poly.entity_id
_entity_poly.type
_entity_poly.pdbx_seq_one_letter_code
_entity_poly.pdbx_strand_id
1 'polypeptide(L)' 'MASPALSHFIPRFGVAAAVASALSLAGCQLQSTQDTLPPVAGVQPIKGLAQNVSVRRNAQGMPLIESNTFHDALFSLGYV' A
#
# COMPACT_ATOMS: atom_id res chain seq x y z
N MET A 1 -45.27 24.79 -25.72
CA MET A 1 -44.33 23.70 -26.05
C MET A 1 -43.08 23.87 -25.19
N ALA A 2 -43.06 23.30 -23.98
CA ALA A 2 -41.89 23.35 -23.10
C ALA A 2 -40.92 22.23 -23.49
N SER A 3 -39.71 22.61 -23.90
CA SER A 3 -38.71 21.68 -24.43
C SER A 3 -38.07 20.83 -23.31
N PRO A 4 -38.02 19.49 -23.40
CA PRO A 4 -37.49 18.62 -22.33
C PRO A 4 -35.96 18.48 -22.41
N ALA A 5 -35.25 19.38 -23.08
CA ALA A 5 -33.80 19.29 -23.26
C ALA A 5 -33.04 19.33 -21.92
N LEU A 6 -33.55 20.07 -20.92
CA LEU A 6 -32.84 20.31 -19.66
C LEU A 6 -32.82 19.10 -18.73
N SER A 7 -33.85 18.23 -18.79
CA SER A 7 -33.94 17.02 -17.95
C SER A 7 -32.86 15.98 -18.30
N HIS A 8 -32.48 15.92 -19.57
CA HIS A 8 -31.59 14.88 -20.06
C HIS A 8 -30.11 15.23 -19.85
N PHE A 9 -29.75 16.50 -19.62
CA PHE A 9 -28.37 16.94 -19.36
C PHE A 9 -27.90 16.68 -17.92
N ILE A 10 -28.79 16.84 -16.94
CA ILE A 10 -28.49 16.62 -15.51
C ILE A 10 -27.91 15.22 -15.21
N PRO A 11 -28.46 14.09 -15.72
CA PRO A 11 -27.89 12.78 -15.46
C PRO A 11 -26.51 12.57 -16.10
N ARG A 12 -26.21 13.25 -17.22
CA ARG A 12 -24.92 13.13 -17.93
C ARG A 12 -23.79 13.74 -17.11
N PHE A 13 -24.06 14.93 -16.54
CA PHE A 13 -23.12 15.60 -15.65
C PHE A 13 -22.96 14.83 -14.32
N GLY A 14 -24.03 14.23 -13.79
CA GLY A 14 -23.95 13.37 -12.61
C GLY A 14 -23.08 12.13 -12.82
N VAL A 15 -23.24 11.45 -13.96
CA VAL A 15 -22.40 10.29 -14.33
C VAL A 15 -20.94 10.72 -14.51
N ALA A 16 -20.69 11.83 -15.20
CA ALA A 16 -19.33 12.35 -15.38
C ALA A 16 -18.66 12.69 -14.04
N ALA A 17 -19.40 13.30 -13.11
CA ALA A 17 -18.90 13.61 -11.77
C ALA A 17 -18.62 12.34 -10.95
N ALA A 18 -19.48 11.32 -11.02
CA ALA A 18 -19.29 10.05 -10.32
C ALA A 18 -18.09 9.26 -10.87
N VAL A 19 -17.89 9.26 -12.19
CA VAL A 19 -16.72 8.63 -12.81
C VAL A 19 -15.44 9.38 -12.44
N ALA A 20 -15.46 10.72 -12.48
CA ALA A 20 -14.31 11.53 -12.08
C ALA A 20 -13.94 11.32 -10.59
N SER A 21 -14.93 11.24 -9.70
CA SER A 21 -14.67 10.97 -8.28
C SER A 21 -14.15 9.55 -8.02
N ALA A 22 -14.73 8.55 -8.68
CA ALA A 22 -14.24 7.17 -8.60
C ALA A 22 -12.81 7.04 -9.12
N LEU A 23 -12.47 7.69 -10.24
CA LEU A 23 -11.11 7.73 -10.78
C LEU A 23 -10.14 8.48 -9.86
N SER A 24 -10.57 9.59 -9.25
CA SER A 24 -9.74 10.34 -8.31
C SER A 24 -9.47 9.56 -7.02
N LEU A 25 -10.44 8.80 -6.52
CA LEU A 25 -10.29 7.88 -5.37
C LEU A 25 -9.41 6.67 -5.73
N ALA A 26 -9.58 6.12 -6.93
CA ALA A 26 -8.73 5.03 -7.43
C ALA A 26 -7.29 5.48 -7.65
N GLY A 27 -7.07 6.74 -8.06
CA GLY A 27 -5.74 7.32 -8.25
C GLY A 27 -4.87 7.30 -7.00
N CYS A 28 -5.45 7.45 -5.81
CA CYS A 28 -4.73 7.34 -4.53
C CYS A 28 -4.07 5.96 -4.30
N GLN A 29 -4.62 4.90 -4.90
CA GLN A 29 -4.06 3.54 -4.81
C GLN A 29 -3.08 3.23 -5.95
N LEU A 30 -3.19 3.97 -7.06
CA LEU A 30 -2.40 3.73 -8.27
C LEU A 30 -0.97 4.27 -8.14
N GLN A 31 -0.76 5.27 -7.27
CA GLN A 31 0.57 5.80 -6.99
C GLN A 31 1.35 4.82 -6.10
N SER A 32 1.98 3.83 -6.74
CA SER A 32 2.81 2.85 -6.03
C SER A 32 4.05 3.53 -5.45
N THR A 33 4.04 3.75 -4.13
CA THR A 33 5.16 4.32 -3.37
C THR A 33 6.33 3.34 -3.20
N GLN A 34 6.24 2.14 -3.80
CA GLN A 34 7.20 1.04 -3.64
C GLN A 34 8.63 1.42 -3.99
N ASP A 35 8.84 2.28 -4.99
CA ASP A 35 10.18 2.67 -5.44
C ASP A 35 10.85 3.72 -4.54
N THR A 36 10.08 4.39 -3.68
CA THR A 36 10.58 5.41 -2.74
C THR A 36 10.75 4.90 -1.31
N LEU A 37 10.33 3.66 -1.04
CA LEU A 37 10.37 3.05 0.28
C LEU A 37 11.35 1.88 0.30
N PRO A 38 11.94 1.54 1.47
CA PRO A 38 12.70 0.32 1.60
C PRO A 38 11.87 -0.92 1.21
N PRO A 39 12.48 -1.93 0.57
CA PRO A 39 11.77 -3.14 0.17
C PRO A 39 11.26 -3.89 1.41
N VAL A 40 9.96 -4.15 1.44
CA VAL A 40 9.28 -4.87 2.54
C VAL A 40 9.16 -6.38 2.30
N ALA A 41 9.60 -6.85 1.13
CA ALA A 41 9.55 -8.25 0.73
C ALA A 41 10.83 -8.62 -0.03
N GLY A 42 11.18 -9.90 0.04
CA GLY A 42 12.41 -10.44 -0.56
C GLY A 42 13.46 -10.78 0.49
N VAL A 43 14.68 -11.01 0.03
CA VAL A 43 15.82 -11.37 0.88
C VAL A 43 16.84 -10.23 0.83
N GLN A 44 17.19 -9.70 1.99
CA GLN A 44 18.20 -8.65 2.12
C GLN A 44 19.42 -9.18 2.88
N PRO A 45 20.62 -9.14 2.28
CA PRO A 45 21.84 -9.56 2.99
C PRO A 45 22.22 -8.49 4.02
N ILE A 46 22.25 -8.87 5.29
CA ILE A 46 22.61 -7.98 6.40
C ILE A 46 23.79 -8.58 7.14
N LYS A 47 24.83 -7.76 7.35
CA LYS A 47 26.01 -8.16 8.11
C LYS A 47 25.72 -8.13 9.61
N GLY A 48 26.29 -9.08 10.35
CA GLY A 48 26.15 -9.17 11.80
C GLY A 48 25.12 -10.19 12.28
N LEU A 49 24.24 -10.66 11.39
CA LEU A 49 23.38 -11.82 11.67
C LEU A 49 24.21 -13.10 11.69
N ALA A 50 24.03 -13.92 12.73
CA ALA A 50 24.64 -15.23 12.82
C ALA A 50 23.90 -16.25 11.93
N GLN A 51 22.56 -16.14 11.87
CA GLN A 51 21.69 -17.00 11.06
C GLN A 51 20.61 -16.17 10.34
N ASN A 52 19.98 -16.77 9.32
CA ASN A 52 18.86 -16.14 8.63
C ASN A 52 17.68 -15.89 9.58
N VAL A 53 17.08 -14.71 9.47
CA VAL A 53 15.88 -14.29 10.18
C VAL A 53 14.76 -14.09 9.17
N SER A 54 13.56 -14.53 9.50
CA SER A 54 12.38 -14.24 8.68
C SER A 54 11.56 -13.13 9.32
N VAL A 55 11.20 -12.13 8.52
CA VAL A 55 10.39 -10.99 8.95
C VAL A 55 9.13 -10.96 8.09
N ARG A 56 7.98 -11.00 8.74
CA ARG A 56 6.66 -10.91 8.09
C ARG A 56 5.95 -9.68 8.64
N ARG A 57 5.06 -9.06 7.86
CA ARG A 57 4.22 -7.96 8.34
C ARG A 57 2.76 -8.37 8.32
N ASN A 58 2.01 -7.97 9.34
CA ASN A 58 0.56 -8.16 9.37
C ASN A 58 -0.15 -7.11 8.49
N ALA A 59 -1.49 -7.14 8.45
CA ALA A 59 -2.30 -6.20 7.67
C ALA A 59 -2.12 -4.73 8.09
N GLN A 60 -1.68 -4.47 9.32
CA GLN A 60 -1.38 -3.11 9.82
C GLN A 60 0.10 -2.72 9.64
N GLY A 61 0.94 -3.59 9.09
CA GLY A 61 2.36 -3.32 8.86
C GLY A 61 3.30 -3.61 10.05
N MET A 62 2.79 -4.17 11.15
CA MET A 62 3.60 -4.56 12.31
C MET A 62 4.51 -5.76 11.97
N PRO A 63 5.82 -5.72 12.27
CA PRO A 63 6.72 -6.84 12.02
C PRO A 63 6.52 -7.99 13.01
N LEU A 64 6.52 -9.20 12.46
CA LEU A 64 6.57 -10.49 13.14
C LEU A 64 7.92 -11.11 12.80
N ILE A 65 8.78 -11.26 13.80
CA ILE A 65 10.18 -11.68 13.62
C ILE A 65 10.32 -13.11 14.14
N GLU A 66 10.83 -13.99 13.29
CA GLU A 66 11.14 -15.38 13.64
C GLU A 66 12.64 -15.61 13.47
N SER A 67 13.28 -16.04 14.55
CA SER A 67 14.73 -16.24 14.63
C SER A 67 15.05 -17.45 15.51
N ASN A 68 16.23 -18.02 15.31
CA ASN A 68 16.72 -19.17 16.06
C ASN A 68 17.62 -18.79 17.24
N THR A 69 18.00 -17.51 17.35
CA THR A 69 18.88 -17.01 18.40
C THR A 69 18.36 -15.70 18.96
N PHE A 70 18.58 -15.46 20.25
CA PHE A 70 18.19 -14.21 20.90
C PHE A 70 18.95 -12.99 20.37
N HIS A 71 20.22 -13.18 19.99
CA HIS A 71 21.04 -12.12 19.41
C HIS A 71 20.44 -11.62 18.08
N ASP A 72 20.12 -12.55 17.17
CA ASP A 72 19.55 -12.22 15.87
C ASP A 72 18.15 -11.62 16.01
N ALA A 73 17.36 -12.05 17.01
CA ALA A 73 16.06 -11.45 17.35
C ALA A 73 16.20 -9.97 17.74
N LEU A 74 17.12 -9.66 18.65
CA LEU A 74 17.33 -8.28 19.11
C LEU A 74 17.93 -7.40 18.01
N PHE A 75 18.88 -7.94 17.24
CA PHE A 75 19.48 -7.23 16.13
C PHE A 75 18.43 -6.88 15.06
N SER A 76 17.61 -7.85 14.66
CA SER A 76 16.54 -7.63 13.69
C SER A 76 15.46 -6.69 14.23
N LEU A 77 15.09 -6.76 15.52
CA LEU A 77 14.19 -5.80 16.16
C LEU A 77 14.67 -4.36 16.07
N GLY A 78 15.99 -4.12 16.13
CA GLY A 78 16.57 -2.79 15.94
C GLY A 78 16.73 -2.36 14.48
N TYR A 79 16.70 -3.31 13.54
CA TYR A 79 16.85 -3.05 12.11
C TYR A 79 15.54 -2.68 11.43
N VAL A 80 14.43 -3.31 11.81
CA VAL A 80 13.10 -3.18 11.17
C VAL A 80 12.36 -1.94 11.68
#